data_AF-A0A933DHS9-F1
#
_entry.id   AF-A0A933DHS9-F1
#
_cell.length_a   1.000
_cell.length_b   1.000
_cell.length_c   1.000
_cell.angle_alpha   90.00
_cell.angle_beta   90.00
_cell.angle_gamma   90.00
#
_symmetry.space_group_name_H-M   'P 1'
#
loop_
_entity.id
_entity.type
_entity.pdbx_description
1 polymer ?
#
loop_
_entity_poly.entity_id
_entity_poly.type
_entity_poly.pdbx_seq_one_letter_code
_entity_poly.pdbx_strand_id
1 'polypeptide(L)' 'MMNDERRKFLKLSLFGGALFVLGRVFGSFSQNFAQALGRPYRKERILKDFKIVEDNDSVKVFDKSGNEILIIEK' A
#
# COMPACT_ATOMS: atom_id res chain seq x y z
N MET A 1 -21.68 37.35 -15.59
CA MET A 1 -20.74 36.58 -16.42
C MET A 1 -19.66 35.99 -15.52
N MET A 2 -19.49 34.67 -15.49
CA MET A 2 -18.49 34.04 -14.61
C MET A 2 -17.12 34.19 -15.25
N ASN A 3 -16.20 34.88 -14.55
CA ASN A 3 -14.85 35.18 -15.03
C ASN A 3 -14.11 33.88 -15.42
N ASP A 4 -13.45 33.87 -16.57
CA ASP A 4 -12.88 32.64 -17.15
C ASP A 4 -11.80 32.01 -16.27
N GLU A 5 -11.09 32.82 -15.49
CA GLU A 5 -10.11 32.37 -14.50
C GLU A 5 -10.77 31.60 -13.35
N ARG A 6 -11.92 32.07 -12.86
CA ARG A 6 -12.69 31.38 -11.80
C ARG A 6 -13.20 30.02 -12.30
N ARG A 7 -13.57 29.93 -13.58
CA ARG A 7 -14.00 28.67 -14.22
C ARG A 7 -12.85 27.68 -14.35
N LYS A 8 -11.64 28.14 -14.69
CA LYS A 8 -10.44 27.29 -14.78
C LYS A 8 -10.04 26.74 -13.41
N PHE A 9 -10.02 27.60 -12.39
CA PHE A 9 -9.74 27.19 -11.01
C PHE A 9 -10.75 26.14 -10.51
N LEU A 10 -12.05 26.40 -10.70
CA LEU A 10 -13.10 25.47 -10.27
C LEU A 10 -12.97 24.09 -10.92
N LYS A 11 -12.67 24.03 -12.23
CA LYS A 11 -12.42 22.77 -12.93
C LYS A 11 -11.22 22.03 -12.33
N LEU A 12 -10.11 22.73 -12.09
CA LEU A 12 -8.90 22.13 -11.53
C LEU A 12 -9.15 21.56 -10.13
N SER A 13 -9.85 22.29 -9.26
CA SER A 13 -10.22 21.80 -7.93
C SER A 13 -11.16 20.59 -8.01
N LEU A 14 -12.09 20.57 -8.96
CA LEU A 14 -12.99 19.43 -9.17
C LEU A 14 -12.21 18.18 -9.61
N PHE A 15 -11.29 18.33 -10.57
CA PHE A 15 -10.43 17.24 -11.01
C PHE A 15 -9.48 16.76 -9.91
N GLY A 16 -8.87 17.67 -9.15
CA GLY A 16 -8.02 17.33 -8.01
C GLY A 16 -8.78 16.59 -6.91
N GLY A 17 -9.98 17.06 -6.56
CA GLY A 17 -10.86 16.40 -5.60
C GLY A 17 -11.33 15.02 -6.06
N ALA A 18 -11.68 14.89 -7.35
CA ALA A 18 -12.04 13.61 -7.94
C ALA A 18 -10.88 12.60 -7.87
N LEU A 19 -9.66 13.02 -8.26
CA LEU A 19 -8.47 12.19 -8.16
C LEU A 19 -8.12 11.81 -6.71
N PHE A 20 -8.37 12.69 -5.75
CA PHE A 20 -8.14 12.41 -4.33
C PHE A 20 -9.09 11.32 -3.80
N VAL A 21 -10.38 11.41 -4.12
CA VAL A 21 -11.36 10.38 -3.74
C VAL A 21 -11.05 9.06 -4.43
N LEU A 22 -10.74 9.09 -5.74
CA LEU A 22 -10.35 7.89 -6.48
C LEU A 22 -9.08 7.29 -5.89
N GLY A 23 -8.04 8.08 -5.59
CA GLY A 23 -6.82 7.60 -4.94
C GLY A 23 -7.08 6.91 -3.60
N ARG A 24 -8.01 7.43 -2.79
CA ARG A 24 -8.36 6.82 -1.50
C ARG A 24 -9.18 5.52 -1.64
N VAL A 25 -10.12 5.49 -2.58
CA VAL A 25 -10.94 4.29 -2.88
C VAL A 25 -10.07 3.21 -3.53
N PHE A 26 -9.28 3.58 -4.55
CA PHE A 26 -8.38 2.66 -5.24
C PHE A 26 -7.18 2.22 -4.38
N GLY A 27 -6.72 3.05 -3.44
CA GLY A 27 -5.68 2.64 -2.48
C GLY A 27 -6.13 1.45 -1.63
N SER A 28 -7.35 1.54 -1.09
CA SER A 28 -7.96 0.45 -0.31
C SER A 28 -8.36 -0.73 -1.20
N PHE A 29 -8.85 -0.46 -2.41
CA PHE A 29 -9.14 -1.49 -3.41
C PHE A 29 -7.88 -2.24 -3.84
N SER A 30 -6.73 -1.59 -4.00
CA SER A 30 -5.50 -2.27 -4.45
C SER A 30 -5.00 -3.30 -3.45
N GLN A 31 -5.10 -3.02 -2.14
CA GLN A 31 -4.77 -3.98 -1.09
C GLN A 31 -5.74 -5.17 -1.08
N ASN A 32 -7.05 -4.90 -1.17
CA ASN A 32 -8.08 -5.94 -1.17
C ASN A 32 -8.12 -6.74 -2.50
N PHE A 33 -7.81 -6.10 -3.62
CA PHE A 33 -7.75 -6.72 -4.95
C PHE A 33 -6.47 -7.55 -5.13
N ALA A 34 -5.33 -7.10 -4.61
CA ALA A 34 -4.13 -7.92 -4.54
C ALA A 34 -4.35 -9.20 -3.71
N GLN A 35 -5.14 -9.09 -2.63
CA GLN A 35 -5.56 -10.22 -1.81
C GLN A 35 -6.58 -11.12 -2.54
N ALA A 36 -7.51 -10.55 -3.31
CA ALA A 36 -8.48 -11.29 -4.12
C ALA A 36 -7.87 -12.00 -5.35
N LEU A 37 -6.76 -11.49 -5.89
CA LEU A 37 -6.01 -12.11 -6.99
C LEU A 37 -5.06 -13.23 -6.52
N GLY A 38 -5.15 -13.68 -5.27
CA GLY A 38 -4.40 -14.83 -4.78
C GLY A 38 -2.88 -14.59 -4.66
N ARG A 39 -2.42 -13.33 -4.63
CA ARG A 39 -1.03 -13.07 -4.25
C ARG A 39 -0.89 -13.37 -2.76
N PRO A 40 0.10 -14.18 -2.34
CA PRO A 40 0.29 -14.49 -0.93
C PRO A 40 0.43 -13.17 -0.16
N TYR A 41 -0.29 -13.06 0.95
CA TYR A 41 -0.22 -11.92 1.85
C TYR A 41 1.17 -11.91 2.49
N ARG A 42 2.13 -11.31 1.80
CA ARG A 42 3.51 -11.19 2.27
C ARG A 42 3.69 -9.82 2.90
N LYS A 43 3.65 -9.78 4.23
CA LYS A 43 3.86 -8.54 4.98
C LYS A 43 5.32 -8.45 5.39
N GLU A 44 6.08 -7.68 4.63
CA GLU A 44 7.49 -7.42 4.96
C GLU A 44 7.59 -6.20 5.87
N ARG A 45 8.11 -6.38 7.09
CA ARG A 45 8.54 -5.28 7.97
C ARG A 45 10.06 -5.25 8.02
N ILE A 46 10.64 -4.19 7.46
CA ILE A 46 12.09 -3.97 7.48
C ILE A 46 12.39 -3.02 8.65
N LEU A 47 13.04 -3.56 9.67
CA LEU A 47 13.67 -2.81 10.77
C LEU A 47 15.15 -2.61 10.40
N LYS A 48 15.82 -1.66 11.07
CA LYS A 48 17.22 -1.29 10.77
C LYS A 48 18.18 -2.48 10.79
N ASP A 49 17.97 -3.43 11.69
CA ASP A 49 18.83 -4.58 11.90
C ASP A 49 18.13 -5.92 11.60
N PHE A 50 16.81 -5.92 11.40
CA PHE A 50 16.04 -7.15 11.22
C PHE A 50 15.01 -7.03 10.10
N LYS A 51 14.85 -8.08 9.31
CA LYS A 51 13.77 -8.20 8.35
C LYS A 51 12.81 -9.27 8.83
N ILE A 52 11.56 -8.89 9.06
CA ILE A 52 10.49 -9.82 9.43
C ILE A 52 9.62 -10.03 8.20
N VAL A 53 9.47 -11.29 7.80
CA VAL A 53 8.61 -11.72 6.69
C VAL A 53 7.51 -12.59 7.26
N GLU A 54 6.29 -12.07 7.21
CA GLU A 54 5.09 -12.81 7.59
C GLU A 54 4.42 -13.30 6.30
N ASP A 55 4.36 -14.63 6.16
CA ASP A 55 3.57 -15.35 5.18
C ASP A 55 2.35 -15.99 5.88
N ASN A 56 1.41 -16.54 5.10
CA ASN A 56 0.16 -17.10 5.64
C ASN A 56 0.39 -18.16 6.74
N ASP A 57 1.39 -19.02 6.54
CA ASP A 57 1.64 -20.21 7.38
C ASP A 57 2.92 -20.10 8.22
N SER A 58 3.73 -19.05 8.03
CA SER A 58 4.98 -18.90 8.77
C SER A 58 5.40 -17.46 8.98
N VAL A 59 6.05 -17.22 10.11
CA VAL A 59 6.74 -15.97 10.43
C VAL A 59 8.24 -16.25 10.39
N LYS A 60 8.95 -15.60 9.47
CA LYS A 60 10.41 -15.71 9.32
C LYS A 60 11.09 -14.42 9.75
N VAL A 61 12.13 -14.53 10.58
CA VAL A 61 12.94 -13.40 11.05
C VAL A 61 14.35 -13.56 10.50
N PHE A 62 14.82 -12.54 9.80
CA PHE A 62 16.16 -12.46 9.20
C PHE A 62 16.96 -11.32 9.85
N ASP A 63 18.26 -11.51 9.98
CA ASP A 63 19.23 -10.44 10.26
C ASP A 63 19.42 -9.56 9.00
N LYS A 64 19.97 -8.35 9.16
CA LYS A 64 20.35 -7.45 8.06
C LYS A 64 21.27 -8.10 7.02
N SER A 65 22.03 -9.12 7.45
CA SER A 65 22.96 -9.89 6.61
C SER A 65 22.26 -10.93 5.74
N GLY A 66 20.94 -11.12 5.91
CA GLY A 66 20.15 -12.15 5.22
C GLY A 66 20.18 -13.51 5.92
N ASN A 67 20.79 -13.61 7.10
CA ASN A 67 20.83 -14.84 7.89
C ASN A 67 19.47 -15.09 8.56
N GLU A 68 18.96 -16.31 8.46
CA GLU A 68 17.73 -16.74 9.14
C GLU A 68 18.01 -16.90 10.64
N ILE A 69 17.28 -16.14 11.46
CA ILE A 69 17.38 -16.20 12.92
C ILE A 69 16.32 -17.13 13.48
N LEU A 70 15.09 -17.02 12.98
CA LEU A 70 13.94 -17.72 13.54
C LEU A 70 12.87 -17.99 12.48
N ILE A 71 12.31 -19.20 12.50
CA ILE A 71 11.14 -19.57 11.73
C ILE A 71 10.10 -20.09 12.72
N ILE A 72 8.93 -19.47 12.72
CA ILE A 72 7.77 -19.91 13.48
C ILE A 72 6.72 -20.35 12.47
N GLU A 73 6.40 -21.64 12.47
CA GLU A 73 5.29 -22.21 11.73
C GLU A 73 4.02 -22.10 12.60
N LYS A 74 2.88 -21.77 11.98
CA LYS A 74 1.60 -21.59 12.68
C LYS A 74 0.88 -22.89 12.97
#